data_AF-A0A950WX03-F1
#
_entry.id   AF-A0A950WX03-F1
#
_cell.length_a   1.000
_cell.length_b   1.000
_cell.length_c   1.000
_cell.angle_alpha   90.00
_cell.angle_beta   90.00
_cell.angle_gamma   90.00
#
_symmetry.space_group_name_H-M   'P 1'
#
loop_
_entity.id
_entity.type
_entity.pdbx_description
1 polymer ?
#
loop_
_entity_poly.entity_id
_entity_poly.type
_entity_poly.pdbx_seq_one_letter_code
_entity_poly.pdbx_strand_id
1 'polypeptide(L)'
;MAESPRPHSRLTARVRGNVLLDRTAFRLVAATIRKPDEATVARVAAEVAEAEALFQARGWIDDPASYHVTPPALDGLRTRTRANGNIRYTALSWPDEYVVRPEEPGASRFATYHENRIARAAVLEHRDGDRPWLVCLHGFGMGSPTMDLRAFRALHLHRDLGLNVAFLTLPLHGRRRPPGVRMAALPSFDLLDDVHGLAQAVWDARQLLEYVRTRTALPVGVMGLSLGGYVSALLASLDDVHAAVLLVPAVDLSSLMEEGGERVRHNVDPELFAKAAAVLRVVSPLALTPRVPRDRCLIVAATLDQFARPTTQAEALWRHWGEPALHWYHGGHIGFQRNKGVQPAVDAALRRFELVQSAGPGSPSATHAEMTSSQATTNPETLGNPA
;
A
#
# COMPACT_ATOMS: atom_id res chain seq x y z
N MET A 1 6.42 31.15 2.38
CA MET A 1 5.69 29.88 2.16
C MET A 1 5.69 29.61 0.67
N ALA A 2 6.26 28.49 0.23
CA ALA A 2 6.14 28.07 -1.17
C ALA A 2 4.65 27.80 -1.49
N GLU A 3 4.21 28.22 -2.68
CA GLU A 3 2.83 28.04 -3.12
C GLU A 3 2.46 26.54 -3.16
N SER A 4 1.23 26.19 -2.78
CA SER A 4 0.78 24.79 -2.83
C SER A 4 0.65 24.35 -4.29
N PRO A 5 1.19 23.17 -4.69
CA PRO A 5 1.04 22.66 -6.05
C PRO A 5 -0.38 22.14 -6.33
N ARG A 6 -1.29 22.20 -5.34
CA ARG A 6 -2.64 21.67 -5.43
C ARG A 6 -3.53 22.57 -6.30
N PRO A 7 -4.09 22.05 -7.41
CA PRO A 7 -4.99 22.83 -8.22
C PRO A 7 -6.32 23.05 -7.51
N HIS A 8 -6.97 24.18 -7.81
CA HIS A 8 -8.35 24.41 -7.39
C HIS A 8 -9.27 23.30 -7.90
N SER A 9 -10.09 22.75 -7.00
CA SER A 9 -10.96 21.64 -7.35
C SER A 9 -12.20 22.10 -8.11
N ARG A 10 -12.50 21.46 -9.25
CA ARG A 10 -13.75 21.67 -9.98
C ARG A 10 -14.89 20.93 -9.28
N LEU A 11 -15.80 21.65 -8.61
CA LEU A 11 -16.92 21.08 -7.83
C LEU A 11 -18.10 20.57 -8.69
N THR A 12 -17.80 19.74 -9.69
CA THR A 12 -18.79 19.03 -10.50
C THR A 12 -19.64 18.08 -9.64
N ALA A 13 -20.83 17.68 -10.12
CA ALA A 13 -21.70 16.73 -9.41
C ALA A 13 -20.96 15.43 -9.03
N ARG A 14 -20.12 14.92 -9.93
CA ARG A 14 -19.27 13.74 -9.69
C ARG A 14 -18.28 13.97 -8.55
N VAL A 15 -17.61 15.13 -8.52
CA VAL A 15 -16.63 15.47 -7.48
C VAL A 15 -17.32 15.63 -6.13
N ARG A 16 -18.49 16.29 -6.09
CA ARG A 16 -19.32 16.38 -4.88
C ARG A 16 -19.73 14.99 -4.37
N GLY A 17 -20.14 14.09 -5.27
CA GLY A 17 -20.46 12.70 -4.95
C GLY A 17 -19.28 11.94 -4.35
N ASN A 18 -18.06 12.12 -4.88
CA ASN A 18 -16.86 11.51 -4.30
C ASN A 18 -16.57 12.02 -2.88
N VAL A 19 -16.72 13.33 -2.62
CA VAL A 19 -16.53 13.90 -1.28
C VAL A 19 -17.58 13.37 -0.29
N LEU A 20 -18.83 13.20 -0.73
CA LEU A 20 -19.88 12.60 0.10
C LEU A 20 -19.57 11.13 0.44
N LEU A 21 -19.10 10.36 -0.55
CA LEU A 21 -18.68 8.97 -0.34
C LEU A 21 -17.56 8.89 0.70
N ASP A 22 -16.53 9.71 0.54
CA ASP A 22 -15.41 9.82 1.46
C ASP A 22 -15.87 10.11 2.90
N ARG A 23 -16.70 11.15 3.10
CA ARG A 23 -17.21 11.53 4.42
C ARG A 23 -18.03 10.42 5.05
N THR A 24 -18.87 9.75 4.25
CA THR A 24 -19.69 8.63 4.72
C THR A 24 -18.82 7.45 5.14
N ALA A 25 -17.83 7.11 4.33
CA ALA A 25 -16.90 6.02 4.64
C ALA A 25 -16.02 6.34 5.85
N PHE A 26 -15.54 7.59 6.00
CA PHE A 26 -14.78 8.00 7.17
C PHE A 26 -15.60 7.83 8.45
N ARG A 27 -16.89 8.24 8.44
CA ARG A 27 -17.79 8.03 9.58
C ARG A 27 -18.01 6.55 9.90
N LEU A 28 -18.12 5.70 8.88
CA LEU A 28 -18.25 4.27 9.08
C LEU A 28 -16.99 3.68 9.71
N VAL A 29 -15.81 4.06 9.22
CA VAL A 29 -14.52 3.65 9.81
C VAL A 29 -14.43 4.13 11.26
N ALA A 30 -14.68 5.41 11.52
CA ALA A 30 -14.66 5.97 12.88
C ALA A 30 -15.64 5.26 13.83
N ALA A 31 -16.82 4.85 13.34
CA ALA A 31 -17.79 4.10 14.12
C ALA A 31 -17.36 2.65 14.43
N THR A 32 -16.37 2.10 13.70
CA THR A 32 -15.78 0.79 14.04
C THR A 32 -14.70 0.88 15.12
N ILE A 33 -14.18 2.07 15.39
CA ILE A 33 -13.20 2.32 16.46
C ILE A 33 -13.99 2.44 17.75
N ARG A 34 -13.79 1.50 18.68
CA ARG A 34 -14.40 1.55 20.01
C ARG A 34 -13.88 2.77 20.74
N LYS A 35 -14.77 3.57 21.34
CA LYS A 35 -14.33 4.65 22.23
C LYS A 35 -13.52 4.05 23.38
N PRO A 36 -12.28 4.50 23.63
CA PRO A 36 -11.47 3.99 24.72
C PRO A 36 -12.11 4.40 26.06
N ASP A 37 -12.01 3.53 27.06
CA ASP A 37 -12.33 3.89 28.44
C ASP A 37 -11.17 4.70 29.06
N GLU A 38 -11.43 5.34 30.20
CA GLU A 38 -10.44 6.19 30.88
C GLU A 38 -9.16 5.43 31.23
N ALA A 39 -9.27 4.16 31.59
CA ALA A 39 -8.13 3.30 31.87
C ALA A 39 -7.24 3.08 30.63
N THR A 40 -7.86 2.88 29.46
CA THR A 40 -7.16 2.77 28.17
C THR A 40 -6.48 4.09 27.81
N VAL A 41 -7.16 5.22 27.98
CA VAL A 41 -6.57 6.54 27.73
C VAL A 41 -5.36 6.78 28.63
N ALA A 42 -5.49 6.51 29.94
CA ALA A 42 -4.40 6.68 30.91
C ALA A 42 -3.21 5.75 30.60
N ARG A 43 -3.47 4.49 30.21
CA ARG A 43 -2.43 3.56 29.78
C ARG A 43 -1.69 4.08 28.56
N VAL A 44 -2.41 4.46 27.51
CA VAL A 44 -1.78 4.96 26.26
C VAL A 44 -0.95 6.21 26.55
N ALA A 45 -1.43 7.12 27.38
CA ALA A 45 -0.67 8.30 27.78
C ALA A 45 0.66 7.93 28.50
N ALA A 46 0.61 6.98 29.43
CA ALA A 46 1.80 6.49 30.12
C ALA A 46 2.78 5.79 29.16
N GLU A 47 2.28 4.90 28.29
CA GLU A 47 3.11 4.20 27.30
C GLU A 47 3.81 5.16 26.34
N VAL A 48 3.12 6.23 25.91
CA VAL A 48 3.71 7.27 25.06
C VAL A 48 4.82 8.03 25.77
N ALA A 49 4.64 8.39 27.04
CA ALA A 49 5.66 9.08 27.82
C ALA A 49 6.89 8.19 28.09
N GLU A 50 6.66 6.92 28.44
CA GLU A 50 7.73 5.93 28.61
C GLU A 50 8.49 5.69 27.30
N ALA A 51 7.77 5.57 26.18
CA ALA A 51 8.35 5.35 24.87
C ALA A 51 9.19 6.55 24.39
N GLU A 52 8.71 7.78 24.58
CA GLU A 52 9.47 8.98 24.22
C GLU A 52 10.81 9.02 24.97
N ALA A 53 10.80 8.79 26.29
CA ALA A 53 12.02 8.76 27.09
C ALA A 53 12.99 7.65 26.63
N LEU A 54 12.47 6.44 26.37
CA LEU A 54 13.25 5.32 25.88
C LEU A 54 13.84 5.61 24.49
N PHE A 55 13.03 6.10 23.55
CA PHE A 55 13.43 6.30 22.16
C PHE A 55 14.45 7.44 22.06
N GLN A 56 14.33 8.48 22.90
CA GLN A 56 15.35 9.51 23.03
C GLN A 56 16.65 8.93 23.58
N ALA A 57 16.59 8.13 24.66
CA ALA A 57 17.78 7.52 25.26
C ALA A 57 18.50 6.54 24.31
N ARG A 58 17.76 5.89 23.41
CA ARG A 58 18.31 5.02 22.37
C ARG A 58 18.77 5.76 21.11
N GLY A 59 18.47 7.06 20.99
CA GLY A 59 18.79 7.88 19.82
C GLY A 59 17.91 7.61 18.60
N TRP A 60 16.86 6.79 18.73
CA TRP A 60 15.97 6.44 17.61
C TRP A 60 15.15 7.63 17.11
N ILE A 61 14.85 8.59 17.99
CA ILE A 61 14.18 9.83 17.59
C ILE A 61 15.10 10.64 16.67
N ASP A 62 16.41 10.69 16.93
CA ASP A 62 17.35 11.47 16.12
C ASP A 62 17.76 10.73 14.84
N ASP A 63 17.92 9.40 14.92
CA ASP A 63 18.19 8.51 13.79
C ASP A 63 17.10 7.41 13.65
N PRO A 64 15.96 7.71 12.99
CA PRO A 64 14.86 6.75 12.80
C PRO A 64 15.28 5.50 12.03
N ALA A 65 16.29 5.58 11.16
CA ALA A 65 16.72 4.43 10.39
C ALA A 65 17.26 3.34 11.31
N SER A 66 17.93 3.72 12.41
CA SER A 66 18.45 2.79 13.41
C SER A 66 17.38 2.04 14.23
N TYR A 67 16.12 2.51 14.22
CA TYR A 67 15.01 1.78 14.84
C TYR A 67 14.67 0.51 14.05
N HIS A 68 14.86 0.53 12.73
CA HIS A 68 14.50 -0.55 11.82
C HIS A 68 15.64 -1.57 11.66
N VAL A 69 15.39 -2.80 12.10
CA VAL A 69 16.33 -3.92 11.92
C VAL A 69 16.17 -4.54 10.54
N THR A 70 17.27 -4.94 9.91
CA THR A 70 17.26 -5.69 8.65
C THR A 70 16.78 -7.12 8.92
N PRO A 71 15.71 -7.59 8.26
CA PRO A 71 15.21 -8.94 8.45
C PRO A 71 16.13 -10.00 7.81
N PRO A 72 16.11 -11.25 8.29
CA PRO A 72 16.68 -12.37 7.55
C PRO A 72 15.89 -12.64 6.26
N ALA A 73 16.42 -13.52 5.41
CA ALA A 73 15.67 -14.04 4.28
C ALA A 73 14.46 -14.86 4.77
N LEU A 74 13.42 -14.96 3.95
CA LEU A 74 12.22 -15.76 4.26
C LEU A 74 12.59 -17.21 4.60
N ASP A 75 12.26 -17.63 5.82
CA ASP A 75 12.30 -19.04 6.24
C ASP A 75 10.88 -19.63 6.36
N GLY A 76 10.76 -20.95 6.20
CA GLY A 76 9.49 -21.66 6.38
C GLY A 76 8.38 -21.28 5.38
N LEU A 77 8.74 -20.75 4.21
CA LEU A 77 7.80 -20.29 3.18
C LEU A 77 6.88 -21.42 2.71
N ARG A 78 5.57 -21.21 2.83
CA ARG A 78 4.53 -22.11 2.30
C ARG A 78 3.83 -21.45 1.13
N THR A 79 3.69 -22.20 0.04
CA THR A 79 2.98 -21.75 -1.16
C THR A 79 1.73 -22.58 -1.39
N ARG A 80 0.62 -21.95 -1.79
CA ARG A 80 -0.57 -22.69 -2.25
C ARG A 80 -1.29 -21.94 -3.35
N THR A 81 -1.63 -22.64 -4.43
CA THR A 81 -2.46 -22.08 -5.50
C THR A 81 -3.87 -21.77 -4.99
N ARG A 82 -4.38 -20.60 -5.37
CA ARG A 82 -5.70 -20.09 -5.03
C ARG A 82 -6.36 -19.45 -6.25
N ALA A 83 -7.66 -19.23 -6.13
CA ALA A 83 -8.43 -18.47 -7.11
C ALA A 83 -9.29 -17.42 -6.39
N ASN A 84 -9.51 -16.30 -7.06
CA ASN A 84 -10.48 -15.28 -6.68
C ASN A 84 -11.25 -14.89 -7.95
N GLY A 85 -12.45 -15.46 -8.11
CA GLY A 85 -13.12 -15.50 -9.41
C GLY A 85 -12.23 -16.20 -10.44
N ASN A 86 -12.01 -15.56 -11.58
CA ASN A 86 -11.20 -16.10 -12.68
C ASN A 86 -9.68 -15.84 -12.52
N ILE A 87 -9.26 -15.17 -11.45
CA ILE A 87 -7.85 -14.86 -11.21
C ILE A 87 -7.24 -15.96 -10.35
N ARG A 88 -6.32 -16.75 -10.94
CA ARG A 88 -5.48 -17.69 -10.19
C ARG A 88 -4.22 -16.99 -9.69
N TYR A 89 -3.85 -17.21 -8.45
CA TYR A 89 -2.67 -16.63 -7.81
C TYR A 89 -2.00 -17.64 -6.88
N THR A 90 -0.72 -17.43 -6.59
CA THR A 90 0.04 -18.18 -5.58
C THR A 90 -0.09 -17.46 -4.25
N ALA A 91 -0.72 -18.10 -3.27
CA ALA A 91 -0.74 -17.59 -1.90
C ALA A 91 0.54 -18.01 -1.18
N LEU A 92 1.27 -17.04 -0.65
CA LEU A 92 2.45 -17.20 0.18
C LEU A 92 2.07 -17.01 1.65
N SER A 93 2.68 -17.78 2.54
CA SER A 93 2.67 -17.50 3.99
C SER A 93 3.91 -18.05 4.65
N TRP A 94 4.45 -17.30 5.61
CA TRP A 94 5.66 -17.66 6.37
C TRP A 94 5.50 -17.21 7.83
N PRO A 95 6.23 -17.84 8.77
CA PRO A 95 6.36 -17.30 10.13
C PRO A 95 6.94 -15.89 10.07
N ASP A 96 6.31 -14.95 10.75
CA ASP A 96 6.84 -13.61 10.91
C ASP A 96 7.66 -13.54 12.20
N GLU A 97 8.97 -13.35 12.04
CA GLU A 97 9.95 -13.34 13.12
C GLU A 97 10.20 -11.93 13.69
N TYR A 98 9.40 -10.93 13.30
CA TYR A 98 9.48 -9.61 13.92
C TYR A 98 9.15 -9.69 15.41
N VAL A 99 10.10 -9.28 16.24
CA VAL A 99 9.96 -9.23 17.70
C VAL A 99 10.16 -7.80 18.16
N VAL A 100 9.14 -7.25 18.82
CA VAL A 100 9.25 -5.97 19.53
C VAL A 100 10.23 -6.14 20.68
N ARG A 101 11.14 -5.16 20.87
CA ARG A 101 12.13 -5.24 21.94
C ARG A 101 11.41 -5.25 23.30
N PRO A 102 11.77 -6.14 24.25
CA PRO A 102 11.02 -6.29 25.50
C PRO A 102 10.89 -5.03 26.35
N GLU A 103 11.85 -4.10 26.23
CA GLU A 103 11.85 -2.81 26.91
C GLU A 103 10.85 -1.79 26.32
N GLU A 104 10.35 -2.00 25.11
CA GLU A 104 9.44 -1.05 24.47
C GLU A 104 8.02 -1.18 25.05
N PRO A 105 7.36 -0.06 25.40
CA PRO A 105 5.99 -0.10 25.88
C PRO A 105 5.06 -0.78 24.86
N GLY A 106 4.11 -1.55 25.36
CA GLY A 106 3.21 -2.35 24.52
C GLY A 106 3.80 -3.65 23.97
N ALA A 107 5.10 -3.96 24.14
CA ALA A 107 5.72 -5.18 23.57
C ALA A 107 4.98 -6.48 23.97
N SER A 108 4.68 -6.64 25.26
CA SER A 108 3.94 -7.80 25.78
C SER A 108 2.54 -7.90 25.20
N ARG A 109 1.84 -6.77 25.01
CA ARG A 109 0.51 -6.73 24.38
C ARG A 109 0.60 -7.11 22.91
N PHE A 110 1.50 -6.49 22.16
CA PHE A 110 1.68 -6.74 20.73
C PHE A 110 2.01 -8.21 20.44
N ALA A 111 2.81 -8.83 21.31
CA ALA A 111 3.12 -10.26 21.24
C ALA A 111 1.88 -11.15 21.32
N THR A 112 0.77 -10.73 21.93
CA THR A 112 -0.47 -11.54 22.03
C THR A 112 -1.24 -11.63 20.71
N TYR A 113 -0.90 -10.84 19.69
CA TYR A 113 -1.55 -10.89 18.38
C TYR A 113 -1.05 -12.08 17.55
N HIS A 114 -1.49 -13.29 17.93
CA HIS A 114 -1.02 -14.55 17.36
C HIS A 114 -1.27 -14.66 15.84
N GLU A 115 -2.41 -14.19 15.34
CA GLU A 115 -2.73 -14.17 13.91
C GLU A 115 -1.75 -13.30 13.11
N ASN A 116 -1.19 -12.29 13.77
CA ASN A 116 -0.26 -11.34 13.17
C ASN A 116 1.14 -11.93 12.96
N ARG A 117 1.47 -13.06 13.61
CA ARG A 117 2.77 -13.76 13.50
C ARG A 117 2.90 -14.65 12.26
N ILE A 118 1.94 -14.59 11.35
CA ILE A 118 2.01 -15.27 10.05
C ILE A 118 1.84 -14.23 8.96
N ALA A 119 2.96 -13.83 8.37
CA ALA A 119 2.98 -12.94 7.22
C ALA A 119 2.44 -13.66 5.97
N ARG A 120 1.86 -12.88 5.05
CA ARG A 120 1.10 -13.40 3.91
C ARG A 120 1.23 -12.51 2.70
N ALA A 121 1.33 -13.13 1.52
CA ALA A 121 1.24 -12.41 0.26
C ALA A 121 0.45 -13.20 -0.79
N ALA A 122 -0.11 -12.50 -1.77
CA ALA A 122 -0.66 -13.10 -2.99
C ALA A 122 0.20 -12.70 -4.18
N VAL A 123 0.62 -13.66 -5.00
CA VAL A 123 1.52 -13.43 -6.13
C VAL A 123 0.87 -13.85 -7.45
N LEU A 124 0.93 -12.96 -8.43
CA LEU A 124 0.70 -13.27 -9.84
C LEU A 124 2.05 -13.19 -10.55
N GLU A 125 2.57 -14.36 -10.91
CA GLU A 125 3.85 -14.53 -11.57
C GLU A 125 3.61 -15.20 -12.92
N HIS A 126 4.19 -14.63 -13.98
CA HIS A 126 4.18 -15.24 -15.31
C HIS A 126 5.01 -16.51 -15.30
N ARG A 127 4.65 -17.47 -16.15
CA ARG A 127 5.36 -18.75 -16.22
C ARG A 127 6.56 -18.71 -17.15
N ASP A 128 6.62 -17.68 -17.99
CA ASP A 128 7.55 -17.51 -19.10
C ASP A 128 8.30 -16.19 -18.98
N GLY A 129 9.63 -16.29 -19.10
CA GLY A 129 10.55 -15.16 -19.12
C GLY A 129 10.75 -14.49 -17.76
N ASP A 130 11.87 -13.80 -17.63
CA ASP A 130 12.07 -12.87 -16.52
C ASP A 130 11.30 -11.57 -16.79
N ARG A 131 10.64 -11.02 -15.77
CA ARG A 131 9.79 -9.82 -15.88
C ARG A 131 9.97 -8.90 -14.68
N PRO A 132 9.86 -7.58 -14.85
CA PRO A 132 9.89 -6.65 -13.73
C PRO A 132 8.76 -6.94 -12.73
N TRP A 133 9.01 -6.64 -11.47
CA TRP A 133 8.06 -6.89 -10.38
C TRP A 133 7.52 -5.60 -9.78
N LEU A 134 6.29 -5.68 -9.27
CA LEU A 134 5.69 -4.62 -8.47
C LEU A 134 5.15 -5.19 -7.16
N VAL A 135 5.75 -4.77 -6.04
CA VAL A 135 5.27 -5.08 -4.69
C VAL A 135 4.17 -4.07 -4.33
N CYS A 136 2.96 -4.57 -4.10
CA CYS A 136 1.76 -3.78 -3.85
C CYS A 136 1.36 -3.85 -2.37
N LEU A 137 1.21 -2.68 -1.73
CA LEU A 137 0.87 -2.54 -0.31
C LEU A 137 -0.50 -1.87 -0.16
N HIS A 138 -1.46 -2.56 0.45
CA HIS A 138 -2.85 -2.14 0.50
C HIS A 138 -3.13 -1.03 1.55
N GLY A 139 -4.30 -0.40 1.44
CA GLY A 139 -4.77 0.60 2.41
C GLY A 139 -5.44 0.01 3.64
N PHE A 140 -5.87 0.89 4.55
CA PHE A 140 -6.58 0.52 5.78
C PHE A 140 -7.84 -0.32 5.51
N GLY A 141 -8.06 -1.36 6.33
CA GLY A 141 -9.25 -2.22 6.25
C GLY A 141 -9.27 -3.16 5.03
N MET A 142 -8.18 -3.24 4.27
CA MET A 142 -7.98 -4.18 3.17
C MET A 142 -7.16 -5.42 3.64
N GLY A 143 -6.39 -6.05 2.75
CA GLY A 143 -5.59 -7.24 3.09
C GLY A 143 -6.27 -8.56 2.74
N SER A 144 -7.25 -8.52 1.85
CA SER A 144 -7.84 -9.71 1.25
C SER A 144 -7.55 -9.74 -0.25
N PRO A 145 -7.23 -10.91 -0.83
CA PRO A 145 -7.01 -11.01 -2.28
C PRO A 145 -8.17 -10.46 -3.11
N THR A 146 -9.42 -10.56 -2.63
CA THR A 146 -10.58 -10.01 -3.34
C THR A 146 -10.55 -8.49 -3.44
N MET A 147 -10.20 -7.79 -2.37
CA MET A 147 -10.12 -6.34 -2.38
C MET A 147 -8.84 -5.85 -3.04
N ASP A 148 -7.70 -6.45 -2.71
CA ASP A 148 -6.38 -5.98 -3.14
C ASP A 148 -6.22 -6.14 -4.66
N LEU A 149 -6.53 -7.33 -5.21
CA LEU A 149 -6.43 -7.57 -6.65
C LEU A 149 -7.32 -6.61 -7.47
N ARG A 150 -8.48 -6.22 -6.92
CA ARG A 150 -9.37 -5.25 -7.55
C ARG A 150 -8.82 -3.83 -7.44
N ALA A 151 -8.39 -3.43 -6.25
CA ALA A 151 -7.99 -2.06 -5.97
C ALA A 151 -6.77 -1.62 -6.78
N PHE A 152 -5.81 -2.54 -6.97
CA PHE A 152 -4.62 -2.33 -7.78
C PHE A 152 -4.82 -2.68 -9.26
N ARG A 153 -6.02 -3.12 -9.67
CA ARG A 153 -6.28 -3.64 -11.04
C ARG A 153 -5.25 -4.70 -11.44
N ALA A 154 -5.07 -5.72 -10.62
CA ALA A 154 -4.00 -6.70 -10.75
C ALA A 154 -3.91 -7.35 -12.14
N LEU A 155 -5.04 -7.64 -12.79
CA LEU A 155 -5.02 -8.16 -14.16
C LEU A 155 -4.47 -7.17 -15.18
N HIS A 156 -4.71 -5.88 -15.00
CA HIS A 156 -4.16 -4.86 -15.88
C HIS A 156 -2.64 -4.78 -15.73
N LEU A 157 -2.14 -4.68 -14.48
CA LEU A 157 -0.71 -4.70 -14.19
C LEU A 157 -0.06 -5.98 -14.72
N HIS A 158 -0.67 -7.13 -14.46
CA HIS A 158 -0.08 -8.42 -14.78
C HIS A 158 -0.16 -8.76 -16.28
N ARG A 159 -1.35 -8.69 -16.87
CA ARG A 159 -1.60 -9.13 -18.25
C ARG A 159 -1.31 -8.03 -19.27
N ASP A 160 -1.76 -6.80 -19.00
CA ASP A 160 -1.70 -5.73 -20.01
C ASP A 160 -0.36 -4.97 -19.94
N LEU A 161 0.26 -4.87 -18.76
CA LEU A 161 1.60 -4.28 -18.59
C LEU A 161 2.73 -5.32 -18.43
N GLY A 162 2.39 -6.61 -18.37
CA GLY A 162 3.39 -7.68 -18.34
C GLY A 162 4.21 -7.77 -17.06
N LEU A 163 3.73 -7.21 -15.95
CA LEU A 163 4.42 -7.23 -14.65
C LEU A 163 4.17 -8.54 -13.89
N ASN A 164 5.15 -8.97 -13.11
CA ASN A 164 4.87 -9.81 -11.96
C ASN A 164 4.40 -8.93 -10.80
N VAL A 165 3.40 -9.36 -10.03
CA VAL A 165 2.84 -8.54 -8.94
C VAL A 165 2.69 -9.35 -7.67
N ALA A 166 3.14 -8.77 -6.55
CA ALA A 166 3.05 -9.37 -5.22
C ALA A 166 2.27 -8.44 -4.29
N PHE A 167 1.21 -8.94 -3.66
CA PHE A 167 0.35 -8.18 -2.74
C PHE A 167 0.61 -8.63 -1.32
N LEU A 168 1.32 -7.82 -0.52
CA LEU A 168 1.58 -8.12 0.89
C LEU A 168 0.35 -7.77 1.73
N THR A 169 -0.06 -8.69 2.61
CA THR A 169 -1.04 -8.39 3.67
C THR A 169 -0.32 -7.73 4.84
N LEU A 170 -0.58 -6.44 5.05
CA LEU A 170 0.00 -5.66 6.14
C LEU A 170 -0.36 -6.26 7.53
N PRO A 171 0.47 -6.03 8.56
CA PRO A 171 0.17 -6.43 9.93
C PRO A 171 -1.21 -5.98 10.38
N LEU A 172 -1.86 -6.80 11.20
CA LEU A 172 -3.16 -6.53 11.82
C LEU A 172 -4.34 -6.31 10.82
N HIS A 173 -4.15 -6.68 9.55
CA HIS A 173 -5.15 -6.62 8.48
C HIS A 173 -5.51 -8.00 7.95
N GLY A 174 -6.65 -8.11 7.25
CA GLY A 174 -7.08 -9.35 6.62
C GLY A 174 -7.04 -10.55 7.57
N ARG A 175 -6.25 -11.57 7.21
CA ARG A 175 -6.07 -12.79 8.01
C ARG A 175 -5.06 -12.67 9.16
N ARG A 176 -4.43 -11.50 9.32
CA ARG A 176 -3.49 -11.15 10.40
C ARG A 176 -4.14 -10.33 11.51
N ARG A 177 -5.42 -10.00 11.33
CA ARG A 177 -6.19 -9.19 12.27
C ARG A 177 -6.55 -9.99 13.52
N PRO A 178 -6.44 -9.40 14.74
CA PRO A 178 -6.85 -10.06 15.97
C PRO A 178 -8.35 -10.41 15.99
N PRO A 179 -8.76 -11.44 16.76
CA PRO A 179 -10.17 -11.79 16.94
C PRO A 179 -10.99 -10.63 17.50
N GLY A 180 -12.23 -10.49 17.03
CA GLY A 180 -13.15 -9.43 17.48
C GLY A 180 -12.94 -8.05 16.84
N VAL A 181 -11.82 -7.82 16.14
CA VAL A 181 -11.61 -6.58 15.39
C VAL A 181 -12.41 -6.60 14.08
N ARG A 182 -13.15 -5.52 13.78
CA ARG A 182 -14.10 -5.47 12.65
C ARG A 182 -13.43 -5.21 11.29
N MET A 183 -12.51 -4.24 11.23
CA MET A 183 -11.86 -3.81 9.98
C MET A 183 -10.37 -4.13 9.98
N ALA A 184 -9.58 -3.42 10.77
CA ALA A 184 -8.15 -3.63 11.02
C ALA A 184 -7.78 -3.05 12.39
N ALA A 185 -6.63 -3.44 12.94
CA ALA A 185 -6.12 -2.89 14.20
C ALA A 185 -4.85 -2.03 14.00
N LEU A 186 -4.63 -1.53 12.77
CA LEU A 186 -3.56 -0.58 12.44
C LEU A 186 -4.06 0.36 11.33
N PRO A 187 -4.02 1.70 11.50
CA PRO A 187 -3.80 2.39 12.76
C PRO A 187 -4.94 2.13 13.76
N SER A 188 -4.68 2.43 15.03
CA SER A 188 -5.54 2.18 16.18
C SER A 188 -5.48 3.34 17.18
N PHE A 189 -6.13 3.17 18.34
CA PHE A 189 -5.97 4.12 19.46
C PHE A 189 -4.69 3.84 20.26
N ASP A 190 -4.17 2.60 20.20
CA ASP A 190 -2.95 2.20 20.88
C ASP A 190 -1.73 2.61 20.04
N LEU A 191 -1.18 3.80 20.32
CA LEU A 191 -0.09 4.39 19.53
C LEU A 191 1.11 3.46 19.34
N LEU A 192 1.48 2.74 20.41
CA LEU A 192 2.62 1.83 20.35
C LEU A 192 2.34 0.60 19.49
N ASP A 193 1.09 0.14 19.41
CA ASP A 193 0.75 -0.93 18.48
C ASP A 193 0.85 -0.45 17.03
N ASP A 194 0.61 0.84 16.79
CA ASP A 194 0.81 1.44 15.47
C ASP A 194 2.29 1.55 15.11
N VAL A 195 3.15 1.96 16.05
CA VAL A 195 4.62 1.96 15.88
C VAL A 195 5.13 0.55 15.57
N HIS A 196 4.77 -0.43 16.41
CA HIS A 196 5.19 -1.82 16.27
C HIS A 196 4.67 -2.43 14.96
N GLY A 197 3.41 -2.15 14.63
CA GLY A 197 2.76 -2.63 13.41
C GLY A 197 3.37 -2.03 12.13
N LEU A 198 3.74 -0.75 12.12
CA LEU A 198 4.40 -0.12 10.98
C LEU A 198 5.84 -0.60 10.80
N ALA A 199 6.57 -0.80 11.90
CA ALA A 199 7.90 -1.38 11.85
C ALA A 199 7.88 -2.84 11.35
N GLN A 200 6.92 -3.64 11.81
CA GLN A 200 6.66 -4.98 11.27
C GLN A 200 6.25 -4.96 9.79
N ALA A 201 5.45 -3.97 9.37
CA ALA A 201 5.02 -3.86 7.98
C ALA A 201 6.20 -3.66 7.03
N VAL A 202 7.17 -2.83 7.44
CA VAL A 202 8.42 -2.65 6.71
C VAL A 202 9.27 -3.92 6.75
N TRP A 203 9.42 -4.55 7.92
CA TRP A 203 10.12 -5.83 8.08
C TRP A 203 9.61 -6.86 7.06
N ASP A 204 8.29 -7.05 6.97
CA ASP A 204 7.67 -7.97 6.01
C ASP A 204 7.86 -7.56 4.56
N ALA A 205 7.76 -6.26 4.26
CA ALA A 205 7.96 -5.75 2.91
C ALA A 205 9.40 -5.95 2.44
N ARG A 206 10.38 -5.80 3.34
CA ARG A 206 11.80 -6.07 3.08
C ARG A 206 12.06 -7.55 2.82
N GLN A 207 11.48 -8.44 3.62
CA GLN A 207 11.57 -9.89 3.38
C GLN A 207 10.96 -10.29 2.04
N LEU A 208 9.79 -9.74 1.70
CA LEU A 208 9.13 -10.01 0.42
C LEU A 208 9.93 -9.43 -0.76
N LEU A 209 10.51 -8.23 -0.60
CA LEU A 209 11.36 -7.60 -1.60
C LEU A 209 12.59 -8.47 -1.89
N GLU A 210 13.27 -8.96 -0.86
CA GLU A 210 14.42 -9.85 -1.01
C GLU A 210 14.03 -11.17 -1.66
N TYR A 211 12.93 -11.78 -1.23
CA TYR A 211 12.38 -12.96 -1.88
C TYR A 211 12.14 -12.72 -3.37
N VAL A 212 11.53 -11.59 -3.76
CA VAL A 212 11.27 -11.24 -5.16
C VAL A 212 12.58 -11.07 -5.94
N ARG A 213 13.59 -10.41 -5.37
CA ARG A 213 14.92 -10.24 -6.01
C ARG A 213 15.63 -11.56 -6.30
N THR A 214 15.38 -12.62 -5.53
CA THR A 214 15.92 -13.95 -5.87
C THR A 214 15.32 -14.56 -7.15
N ARG A 215 14.20 -13.99 -7.66
CA ARG A 215 13.43 -14.52 -8.79
C ARG A 215 13.63 -13.75 -10.08
N THR A 216 14.28 -12.59 -10.03
CA THR A 216 14.42 -11.69 -11.18
C THR A 216 15.73 -10.92 -11.12
N ALA A 217 16.32 -10.67 -12.28
CA ALA A 217 17.39 -9.68 -12.41
C ALA A 217 16.86 -8.32 -12.90
N LEU A 218 15.55 -8.22 -13.15
CA LEU A 218 14.90 -7.02 -13.66
C LEU A 218 14.42 -6.09 -12.53
N PRO A 219 14.08 -4.84 -12.86
CA PRO A 219 13.59 -3.86 -11.90
C PRO A 219 12.44 -4.35 -10.99
N VAL A 220 12.54 -4.02 -9.69
CA VAL A 220 11.48 -4.26 -8.69
C VAL A 220 11.02 -2.92 -8.12
N GLY A 221 9.78 -2.56 -8.43
CA GLY A 221 9.13 -1.35 -7.91
C GLY A 221 8.20 -1.64 -6.74
N VAL A 222 7.74 -0.57 -6.08
CA VAL A 222 6.72 -0.62 -5.05
C VAL A 222 5.52 0.29 -5.40
N MET A 223 4.31 -0.17 -5.12
CA MET A 223 3.08 0.61 -5.24
C MET A 223 2.27 0.54 -3.94
N GLY A 224 2.04 1.70 -3.32
CA GLY A 224 1.32 1.79 -2.06
C GLY A 224 0.01 2.55 -2.20
N LEU A 225 -1.06 2.07 -1.56
CA LEU A 225 -2.34 2.76 -1.47
C LEU A 225 -2.61 3.23 -0.03
N SER A 226 -2.82 4.53 0.19
CA SER A 226 -3.21 5.08 1.50
C SER A 226 -2.20 4.70 2.60
N LEU A 227 -2.58 3.89 3.60
CA LEU A 227 -1.66 3.28 4.57
C LEU A 227 -0.53 2.48 3.90
N GLY A 228 -0.80 1.78 2.81
CA GLY A 228 0.24 1.14 2.02
C GLY A 228 1.17 2.14 1.36
N GLY A 229 0.71 3.36 1.09
CA GLY A 229 1.55 4.49 0.67
C GLY A 229 2.53 4.92 1.77
N TYR A 230 2.09 4.90 3.05
CA TYR A 230 2.96 5.08 4.22
C TYR A 230 4.11 4.05 4.20
N VAL A 231 3.75 2.77 4.17
CA VAL A 231 4.71 1.66 4.26
C VAL A 231 5.62 1.64 3.03
N SER A 232 5.10 1.92 1.84
CA SER A 232 5.91 2.05 0.63
C SER A 232 6.91 3.19 0.72
N ALA A 233 6.54 4.34 1.31
CA ALA A 233 7.44 5.47 1.50
C ALA A 233 8.54 5.16 2.52
N LEU A 234 8.22 4.45 3.60
CA LEU A 234 9.22 3.92 4.54
C LEU A 234 10.18 2.94 3.86
N LEU A 235 9.63 1.94 3.17
CA LEU A 235 10.42 0.94 2.44
C LEU A 235 11.37 1.60 1.44
N ALA A 236 10.88 2.57 0.67
CA ALA A 236 11.68 3.31 -0.32
C ALA A 236 12.76 4.23 0.30
N SER A 237 12.72 4.43 1.62
CA SER A 237 13.75 5.17 2.37
C SER A 237 14.73 4.25 3.09
N LEU A 238 14.38 2.98 3.29
CA LEU A 238 15.21 2.00 4.01
C LEU A 238 15.92 1.03 3.05
N ASP A 239 15.31 0.72 1.90
CA ASP A 239 15.85 -0.22 0.91
C ASP A 239 15.83 0.36 -0.51
N ASP A 240 16.66 -0.26 -1.35
CA ASP A 240 16.82 0.13 -2.76
C ASP A 240 15.68 -0.41 -3.64
N VAL A 241 14.55 0.31 -3.68
CA VAL A 241 13.47 0.02 -4.63
C VAL A 241 13.71 0.78 -5.92
N HIS A 242 13.50 0.12 -7.07
CA HIS A 242 13.77 0.74 -8.37
C HIS A 242 12.88 1.96 -8.63
N ALA A 243 11.61 1.89 -8.23
CA ALA A 243 10.63 2.97 -8.39
C ALA A 243 9.52 2.88 -7.33
N ALA A 244 8.88 4.01 -7.04
CA ALA A 244 7.80 4.12 -6.06
C ALA A 244 6.57 4.85 -6.65
N VAL A 245 5.40 4.19 -6.57
CA VAL A 245 4.10 4.78 -6.94
C VAL A 245 3.19 4.84 -5.71
N LEU A 246 2.89 6.05 -5.24
CA LEU A 246 2.16 6.28 -4.00
C LEU A 246 0.79 6.88 -4.30
N LEU A 247 -0.26 6.11 -4.05
CA LEU A 247 -1.65 6.44 -4.34
C LEU A 247 -2.34 6.97 -3.09
N VAL A 248 -2.76 8.24 -3.11
CA VAL A 248 -3.41 8.95 -2.00
C VAL A 248 -2.74 8.65 -0.64
N PRO A 249 -1.41 8.79 -0.54
CA PRO A 249 -0.68 8.28 0.61
C PRO A 249 -1.07 9.04 1.88
N ALA A 250 -1.18 8.31 2.99
CA ALA A 250 -1.29 8.88 4.32
C ALA A 250 0.06 8.61 4.98
N VAL A 251 0.96 9.59 5.08
CA VAL A 251 2.38 9.45 5.47
C VAL A 251 2.73 10.08 6.82
N ASP A 252 1.80 10.81 7.43
CA ASP A 252 2.01 11.44 8.72
C ASP A 252 0.86 11.07 9.65
N LEU A 253 1.13 10.11 10.55
CA LEU A 253 0.13 9.62 11.48
C LEU A 253 -0.21 10.65 12.56
N SER A 254 0.73 11.53 12.91
CA SER A 254 0.52 12.56 13.94
C SER A 254 -0.54 13.57 13.50
N SER A 255 -0.46 14.08 12.27
CA SER A 255 -1.51 14.95 11.73
C SER A 255 -2.82 14.22 11.47
N LEU A 256 -2.81 12.94 11.09
CA LEU A 256 -4.06 12.16 10.99
C LEU A 256 -4.78 12.04 12.35
N MET A 257 -4.02 11.87 13.44
CA MET A 257 -4.57 11.82 14.80
C MET A 257 -5.17 13.17 15.19
N GLU A 258 -4.44 14.27 14.96
CA GLU A 258 -4.91 15.64 15.25
C GLU A 258 -6.21 15.94 14.49
N GLU A 259 -6.20 15.71 13.17
CA GLU A 259 -7.36 15.96 12.30
C GLU A 259 -8.55 15.04 12.63
N GLY A 260 -8.28 13.82 13.07
CA GLY A 260 -9.27 12.89 13.60
C GLY A 260 -9.91 13.45 14.86
N GLY A 261 -9.08 13.88 15.82
CA GLY A 261 -9.47 14.49 17.09
C GLY A 261 -10.35 15.72 16.91
N GLU A 262 -9.98 16.64 16.01
CA GLU A 262 -10.78 17.81 15.64
C GLU A 262 -12.21 17.41 15.20
N ARG A 263 -12.32 16.37 14.35
CA ARG A 263 -13.61 15.93 13.80
C ARG A 263 -14.51 15.27 14.82
N VAL A 264 -13.92 14.66 15.86
CA VAL A 264 -14.65 14.04 16.97
C VAL A 264 -14.75 14.93 18.21
N ARG A 265 -14.25 16.19 18.13
CA ARG A 265 -14.24 17.19 19.22
C ARG A 265 -13.58 16.67 20.51
N HIS A 266 -12.52 15.89 20.36
CA HIS A 266 -11.69 15.50 21.50
C HIS A 266 -10.51 16.48 21.61
N ASN A 267 -10.42 17.21 22.72
CA ASN A 267 -9.22 17.95 23.06
C ASN A 267 -8.14 16.95 23.45
N VAL A 268 -7.08 16.88 22.65
CA VAL A 268 -5.87 16.14 23.00
C VAL A 268 -4.98 17.08 23.81
N ASP A 269 -4.42 16.59 24.91
CA ASP A 269 -3.41 17.32 25.68
C ASP A 269 -2.21 17.66 24.76
N PRO A 270 -1.86 18.95 24.58
CA PRO A 270 -0.76 19.36 23.71
C PRO A 270 0.59 18.73 24.06
N GLU A 271 0.86 18.49 25.35
CA GLU A 271 2.12 17.88 25.77
C GLU A 271 2.18 16.40 25.36
N LEU A 272 1.10 15.65 25.64
CA LEU A 272 0.98 14.27 25.20
C LEU A 272 1.03 14.14 23.67
N PHE A 273 0.41 15.08 22.94
CA PHE A 273 0.47 15.10 21.47
C PHE A 273 1.89 15.30 20.96
N ALA A 274 2.66 16.22 21.55
CA ALA A 274 4.05 16.44 21.19
C ALA A 274 4.91 15.18 21.43
N LYS A 275 4.69 14.49 22.55
CA LYS A 275 5.35 13.20 22.83
C LYS A 275 4.96 12.11 21.84
N ALA A 276 3.67 12.02 21.50
CA ALA A 276 3.19 11.08 20.48
C ALA A 276 3.83 11.33 19.11
N ALA A 277 3.94 12.60 18.69
CA ALA A 277 4.61 12.97 17.45
C ALA A 277 6.11 12.61 17.47
N ALA A 278 6.79 12.80 18.61
CA ALA A 278 8.19 12.41 18.78
C ALA A 278 8.38 10.88 18.68
N VAL A 279 7.50 10.10 19.32
CA VAL A 279 7.49 8.64 19.24
C VAL A 279 7.22 8.15 17.81
N LEU A 280 6.23 8.72 17.12
CA LEU A 280 5.89 8.36 15.73
C LEU A 280 7.01 8.69 14.74
N ARG A 281 7.94 9.58 15.09
CA ARG A 281 9.07 9.95 14.23
C ARG A 281 9.89 8.73 13.80
N VAL A 282 10.05 7.73 14.68
CA VAL A 282 10.88 6.54 14.39
C VAL A 282 10.32 5.66 13.27
N VAL A 283 9.02 5.77 13.01
CA VAL A 283 8.33 5.09 11.90
C VAL A 283 7.82 6.10 10.87
N SER A 284 8.31 7.33 10.82
CA SER A 284 7.81 8.33 9.87
C SER A 284 8.64 8.38 8.58
N PRO A 285 8.03 8.20 7.39
CA PRO A 285 8.74 8.39 6.13
C PRO A 285 9.19 9.85 5.90
N LEU A 286 8.59 10.82 6.61
CA LEU A 286 9.02 12.23 6.59
C LEU A 286 10.27 12.49 7.45
N ALA A 287 10.68 11.52 8.25
CA ALA A 287 11.88 11.60 9.07
C ALA A 287 13.08 10.84 8.46
N LEU A 288 12.86 10.15 7.34
CA LEU A 288 13.87 9.37 6.62
C LEU A 288 14.16 9.98 5.25
N THR A 289 15.40 9.85 4.78
CA THR A 289 15.75 10.29 3.42
C THR A 289 15.38 9.20 2.41
N PRO A 290 14.59 9.50 1.35
CA PRO A 290 14.27 8.51 0.33
C PRO A 290 15.53 8.04 -0.40
N ARG A 291 15.66 6.73 -0.60
CA ARG A 291 16.74 6.10 -1.39
C ARG A 291 16.35 5.96 -2.85
N VAL A 292 15.05 5.80 -3.11
CA VAL A 292 14.50 5.76 -4.47
C VAL A 292 14.84 7.06 -5.23
N PRO A 293 15.31 6.98 -6.49
CA PRO A 293 15.56 8.17 -7.29
C PRO A 293 14.28 9.00 -7.49
N ARG A 294 14.40 10.32 -7.33
CA ARG A 294 13.27 11.28 -7.48
C ARG A 294 12.53 11.12 -8.81
N ASP A 295 13.26 10.92 -9.90
CA ASP A 295 12.72 10.76 -11.26
C ASP A 295 11.99 9.42 -11.46
N ARG A 296 12.12 8.48 -10.51
CA ARG A 296 11.42 7.19 -10.44
C ARG A 296 10.31 7.15 -9.40
N CYS A 297 9.83 8.32 -8.97
CA CYS A 297 8.75 8.48 -8.03
C CYS A 297 7.51 9.11 -8.67
N LEU A 298 6.33 8.57 -8.35
CA LEU A 298 5.04 9.18 -8.64
C LEU A 298 4.19 9.23 -7.37
N ILE A 299 3.71 10.42 -7.02
CA ILE A 299 2.68 10.62 -6.01
C ILE A 299 1.37 10.95 -6.74
N VAL A 300 0.28 10.27 -6.37
CA VAL A 300 -1.07 10.57 -6.86
C VAL A 300 -1.90 11.11 -5.70
N ALA A 301 -2.46 12.31 -5.86
CA ALA A 301 -3.17 13.01 -4.80
C ALA A 301 -4.58 13.45 -5.23
N ALA A 302 -5.53 13.39 -4.29
CA ALA A 302 -6.90 13.83 -4.52
C ALA A 302 -7.07 15.28 -4.05
N THR A 303 -7.66 16.15 -4.89
CA THR A 303 -7.81 17.57 -4.52
C THR A 303 -8.82 17.83 -3.40
N LEU A 304 -9.61 16.87 -2.95
CA LEU A 304 -10.59 17.02 -1.86
C LEU A 304 -10.61 15.77 -0.96
N ASP A 305 -9.44 15.15 -0.77
CA ASP A 305 -9.26 14.01 0.12
C ASP A 305 -9.81 14.32 1.53
N GLN A 306 -10.69 13.46 2.05
CA GLN A 306 -11.22 13.60 3.41
C GLN A 306 -10.58 12.63 4.40
N PHE A 307 -9.78 11.66 3.96
CA PHE A 307 -9.08 10.73 4.85
C PHE A 307 -7.67 11.23 5.17
N ALA A 308 -6.94 11.64 4.15
CA ALA A 308 -5.56 12.10 4.22
C ALA A 308 -5.51 13.50 3.63
N ARG A 309 -5.57 14.56 4.47
CA ARG A 309 -5.58 15.95 3.96
C ARG A 309 -4.38 16.15 3.04
N PRO A 310 -4.56 16.68 1.82
CA PRO A 310 -3.47 16.69 0.85
C PRO A 310 -2.25 17.48 1.30
N THR A 311 -2.44 18.53 2.10
CA THR A 311 -1.39 19.43 2.59
C THR A 311 -0.43 18.76 3.57
N THR A 312 -0.96 18.01 4.53
CA THR A 312 -0.19 17.33 5.59
C THR A 312 0.33 15.96 5.13
N GLN A 313 -0.20 15.44 4.03
CA GLN A 313 0.08 14.09 3.56
C GLN A 313 0.84 14.11 2.23
N ALA A 314 0.13 14.09 1.09
CA ALA A 314 0.76 14.00 -0.23
C ALA A 314 1.69 15.18 -0.57
N GLU A 315 1.33 16.41 -0.23
CA GLU A 315 2.16 17.60 -0.46
C GLU A 315 3.38 17.63 0.48
N ALA A 316 3.22 17.21 1.74
CA ALA A 316 4.32 17.10 2.69
C ALA A 316 5.36 16.09 2.18
N LEU A 317 4.92 14.90 1.76
CA LEU A 317 5.79 13.90 1.15
C LEU A 317 6.44 14.40 -0.14
N TRP A 318 5.67 15.06 -1.00
CA TRP A 318 6.18 15.61 -2.25
C TRP A 318 7.31 16.60 -2.01
N ARG A 319 7.16 17.54 -1.08
CA ARG A 319 8.26 18.47 -0.72
C ARG A 319 9.45 17.72 -0.13
N HIS A 320 9.19 16.81 0.80
CA HIS A 320 10.21 16.01 1.48
C HIS A 320 11.06 15.19 0.50
N TRP A 321 10.44 14.61 -0.53
CA TRP A 321 11.11 13.82 -1.56
C TRP A 321 11.75 14.66 -2.69
N GLY A 322 11.89 15.98 -2.50
CA GLY A 322 12.49 16.87 -3.49
C GLY A 322 11.61 17.08 -4.71
N GLU A 323 10.30 17.13 -4.51
CA GLU A 323 9.30 17.46 -5.53
C GLU A 323 9.27 16.48 -6.73
N PRO A 324 9.04 15.17 -6.53
CA PRO A 324 8.92 14.20 -7.61
C PRO A 324 7.65 14.45 -8.46
N ALA A 325 7.37 13.58 -9.43
CA ALA A 325 6.14 13.70 -10.21
C ALA A 325 4.90 13.61 -9.29
N LEU A 326 4.01 14.58 -9.40
CA LEU A 326 2.77 14.67 -8.63
C LEU A 326 1.57 14.76 -9.57
N HIS A 327 0.72 13.73 -9.56
CA HIS A 327 -0.52 13.71 -10.33
C HIS A 327 -1.71 14.03 -9.44
N TRP A 328 -2.34 15.17 -9.71
CA TRP A 328 -3.59 15.55 -9.06
C TRP A 328 -4.80 15.05 -9.83
N TYR A 329 -5.80 14.56 -9.08
CA TYR A 329 -7.12 14.34 -9.64
C TYR A 329 -8.21 15.03 -8.81
N HIS A 330 -9.26 15.49 -9.50
CA HIS A 330 -10.40 16.08 -8.83
C HIS A 330 -11.29 15.00 -8.20
N GLY A 331 -11.31 14.94 -6.86
CA GLY A 331 -12.09 13.95 -6.12
C GLY A 331 -11.63 13.78 -4.67
N GLY A 332 -12.16 12.74 -4.04
CA GLY A 332 -11.77 12.28 -2.70
C GLY A 332 -10.94 10.99 -2.75
N HIS A 333 -10.50 10.53 -1.58
CA HIS A 333 -9.65 9.38 -1.30
C HIS A 333 -10.15 8.09 -1.95
N ILE A 334 -11.40 7.71 -1.70
CA ILE A 334 -11.96 6.41 -2.15
C ILE A 334 -12.26 6.43 -3.65
N GLY A 335 -12.58 7.63 -4.17
CA GLY A 335 -12.94 7.83 -5.58
C GLY A 335 -11.80 7.61 -6.57
N PHE A 336 -10.55 7.40 -6.11
CA PHE A 336 -9.36 7.31 -6.98
C PHE A 336 -9.52 6.25 -8.08
N GLN A 337 -10.06 5.07 -7.75
CA GLN A 337 -10.20 3.93 -8.68
C GLN A 337 -11.10 4.24 -9.88
N ARG A 338 -12.07 5.16 -9.70
CA ARG A 338 -13.02 5.52 -10.75
C ARG A 338 -12.51 6.69 -11.58
N ASN A 339 -11.50 7.41 -11.12
CA ASN A 339 -11.01 8.60 -11.80
C ASN A 339 -10.28 8.21 -13.10
N LYS A 340 -10.72 8.81 -14.23
CA LYS A 340 -10.21 8.47 -15.56
C LYS A 340 -8.75 8.89 -15.79
N GLY A 341 -8.22 9.85 -15.02
CA GLY A 341 -6.85 10.34 -15.18
C GLY A 341 -5.81 9.53 -14.39
N VAL A 342 -6.22 8.89 -13.30
CA VAL A 342 -5.29 8.20 -12.39
C VAL A 342 -4.62 7.01 -13.06
N GLN A 343 -5.38 6.16 -13.73
CA GLN A 343 -4.83 4.94 -14.35
C GLN A 343 -3.85 5.25 -15.49
N PRO A 344 -4.18 6.10 -16.48
CA PRO A 344 -3.21 6.51 -17.48
C PRO A 344 -1.94 7.15 -16.90
N ALA A 345 -2.05 7.92 -15.82
CA ALA A 345 -0.89 8.51 -15.15
C ALA A 345 0.01 7.45 -14.50
N VAL A 346 -0.58 6.44 -13.86
CA VAL A 346 0.16 5.30 -13.30
C VAL A 346 0.83 4.50 -14.41
N ASP A 347 0.12 4.15 -15.48
CA ASP A 347 0.67 3.37 -16.59
C ASP A 347 1.83 4.11 -17.27
N ALA A 348 1.67 5.43 -17.49
CA ALA A 348 2.71 6.26 -18.06
C ALA A 348 3.95 6.32 -17.16
N ALA A 349 3.76 6.42 -15.84
CA ALA A 349 4.86 6.41 -14.88
C ALA A 349 5.58 5.05 -14.86
N LEU A 350 4.86 3.93 -14.80
CA LEU A 350 5.45 2.59 -14.82
C LEU A 350 6.27 2.34 -16.11
N ARG A 351 5.81 2.84 -17.26
CA ARG A 351 6.58 2.81 -18.51
C ARG A 351 7.83 3.69 -18.45
N ARG A 352 7.69 4.94 -17.97
CA ARG A 352 8.82 5.87 -17.80
C ARG A 352 9.88 5.31 -16.84
N PHE A 353 9.46 4.56 -15.83
CA PHE A 353 10.34 3.93 -14.85
C PHE A 353 10.94 2.62 -15.37
N GLU A 354 10.75 2.24 -16.62
CA GLU A 354 11.29 1.00 -17.20
C GLU A 354 10.82 -0.28 -16.48
N LEU A 355 9.70 -0.20 -15.75
CA LEU A 355 9.03 -1.37 -15.17
C LEU A 355 8.18 -2.10 -16.20
N VAL A 356 7.88 -1.46 -17.34
CA VAL A 356 7.14 -2.08 -18.44
C VAL A 356 8.05 -2.16 -19.64
N GLN A 357 8.40 -3.37 -20.06
CA GLN A 357 9.17 -3.56 -21.29
C GLN A 357 8.37 -2.99 -22.46
N SER A 358 8.97 -2.08 -23.23
CA SER A 358 8.48 -1.74 -24.55
C SER A 358 8.46 -3.03 -25.36
N ALA A 359 7.31 -3.39 -25.94
CA ALA A 359 7.19 -4.57 -26.78
C ALA A 359 8.32 -4.55 -27.81
N GLY A 360 9.25 -5.51 -27.70
CA GLY A 360 10.27 -5.70 -28.72
C GLY A 360 9.59 -5.95 -30.07
N PRO A 361 10.23 -5.57 -31.19
CA PRO A 361 9.70 -5.88 -32.52
C PRO A 361 9.76 -7.40 -32.73
N GLY A 362 8.73 -8.13 -32.31
CA GLY A 362 8.78 -9.60 -32.40
C GLY A 362 7.70 -10.42 -31.68
N SER A 363 6.52 -9.90 -31.37
CA SER A 363 5.41 -10.77 -30.95
C SER A 363 4.07 -10.30 -31.53
N PRO A 364 3.39 -11.13 -32.33
CA PRO A 364 2.16 -10.75 -33.00
C PRO A 364 1.01 -10.59 -32.01
N SER A 365 0.32 -9.46 -32.13
CA SER A 365 -0.99 -9.21 -31.53
C SER A 365 -1.96 -10.30 -31.96
N ALA A 366 -2.42 -11.11 -31.01
CA ALA A 366 -3.57 -12.01 -31.21
C ALA A 366 -4.86 -11.16 -31.25
N THR A 367 -5.14 -10.56 -32.40
CA THR A 367 -6.47 -10.08 -32.75
C THR A 367 -7.33 -11.27 -33.13
N HIS A 368 -8.32 -11.58 -32.29
CA HIS A 368 -9.45 -12.41 -32.65
C HIS A 368 -10.17 -11.81 -33.87
N ALA A 369 -10.19 -12.54 -34.97
CA ALA A 369 -11.11 -12.32 -36.09
C ALA A 369 -11.75 -13.66 -36.49
N GLU A 370 -13.06 -13.71 -36.30
CA GLU A 370 -14.06 -14.39 -37.13
C GLU A 370 -13.93 -15.89 -37.40
N MET A 371 -14.74 -16.65 -36.67
CA MET A 371 -15.19 -17.97 -37.07
C MET A 371 -16.63 -17.81 -37.63
N THR A 372 -16.75 -17.55 -38.93
CA THR A 372 -18.04 -17.60 -39.64
C THR A 372 -18.10 -18.85 -40.52
N SER A 373 -18.96 -19.78 -40.10
CA SER A 373 -19.93 -20.48 -40.95
C SER A 373 -19.53 -20.77 -42.40
N SER A 374 -19.21 -22.04 -42.69
CA SER A 374 -19.35 -22.61 -44.04
C SER A 374 -20.44 -23.68 -44.02
N GLN A 375 -21.66 -23.28 -44.42
CA GLN A 375 -22.70 -24.20 -44.87
C GLN A 375 -22.51 -24.50 -46.36
N ALA A 376 -22.61 -25.80 -46.65
CA ALA A 376 -23.12 -26.45 -47.86
C ALA A 376 -23.37 -25.61 -49.13
N THR A 377 -22.71 -26.04 -50.21
CA THR A 377 -23.29 -26.01 -51.56
C THR A 377 -23.01 -27.33 -52.27
N THR A 378 -24.09 -28.09 -52.46
CA THR A 378 -24.27 -29.18 -53.42
C THR A 378 -24.21 -28.67 -54.86
N ASN A 379 -23.63 -29.44 -55.78
CA ASN A 379 -24.16 -29.65 -57.14
C ASN A 379 -23.39 -30.74 -57.92
N PRO A 380 -23.97 -31.32 -59.01
CA PRO A 380 -23.95 -32.76 -59.26
C PRO A 380 -23.15 -33.21 -60.50
N GLU A 381 -23.02 -34.54 -60.58
CA GLU A 381 -22.79 -35.44 -61.74
C GLU A 381 -22.33 -34.87 -63.10
N THR A 382 -21.25 -35.43 -63.65
CA THR A 382 -21.27 -36.10 -64.96
C THR A 382 -20.03 -36.97 -65.22
N LEU A 383 -20.29 -38.28 -65.34
CA LEU A 383 -19.73 -39.30 -66.25
C LEU A 383 -18.36 -39.10 -66.94
N GLY A 384 -17.51 -40.11 -66.80
CA GLY A 384 -16.38 -40.36 -67.71
C GLY A 384 -15.51 -41.56 -67.29
N ASN A 385 -15.95 -42.78 -67.61
CA ASN A 385 -15.10 -43.98 -67.71
C ASN A 385 -14.59 -44.05 -69.18
N PRO A 386 -13.41 -44.61 -69.53
CA PRO A 386 -13.16 -46.05 -69.37
C PRO A 386 -11.68 -46.46 -69.09
N ALA A 387 -11.50 -47.55 -68.36
CA ALA A 387 -10.73 -48.76 -68.73
C ALA A 387 -10.73 -49.76 -67.57
#